data_AF-A0A4Q3YKJ6-F1
#
_entry.id   AF-A0A4Q3YKJ6-F1
#
_cell.length_a   1.000
_cell.length_b   1.000
_cell.length_c   1.000
_cell.angle_alpha   90.00
_cell.angle_beta   90.00
_cell.angle_gamma   90.00
#
_symmetry.space_group_name_H-M   'P 1'
#
loop_
_entity.id
_entity.type
_entity.pdbx_description
1 polymer ?
#
loop_
_entity_poly.entity_id
_entity_poly.type
_entity_poly.pdbx_seq_one_letter_code
_entity_poly.pdbx_strand_id
1 'polypeptide(L)'
;MPSYRYGNTMSSQTKAVAQLNERLEFVNLTPADKRSLAALAPTINASLDGALNTFYAKAQKQPETAMFFKDGAHVAHAKARQARHWETIASAQFDADYVSAVSAVGRVHARLGLEPRWYIGGYALMLEGIIRAVVAGELKGLLVKGKARKLASDVSVIVKAAMIDMDYAISVYLEALAEQRTQVEIERAAIRAEQDAAMSALGEALARLSAGDLTASLDAPLADAFAKLQGDFNKAVASLGETISLVSQSVENVSSQSHEIAESTDEMAKRTEQQATALEETAAALEQIGALSKQAKVRTTEIHDIIVKSAEEASKSEEVVEQAINAMSDIEASSQRMTQIIGTIDEIAFQTNLLALNAGVEAARAGDKGKGFAVVAQE
;
A
#
# COMPACT_ATOMS: atom_id res chain seq x y z
N MET A 1 9.93 33.81 9.64
CA MET A 1 9.30 33.58 10.96
C MET A 1 10.13 34.33 12.00
N PRO A 2 9.59 35.38 12.64
CA PRO A 2 10.33 36.31 13.49
C PRO A 2 10.57 35.76 14.91
N SER A 3 11.72 36.12 15.49
CA SER A 3 12.12 35.85 16.86
C SER A 3 11.40 36.77 17.85
N TYR A 4 10.40 36.24 18.56
CA TYR A 4 9.79 36.92 19.70
C TYR A 4 10.73 36.81 20.92
N ARG A 5 11.32 37.94 21.32
CA ARG A 5 12.03 38.08 22.60
C ARG A 5 11.02 37.94 23.75
N TYR A 6 11.26 36.97 24.62
CA TYR A 6 10.54 36.81 25.89
C TYR A 6 10.74 38.06 26.76
N GLY A 7 9.62 38.71 27.09
CA GLY A 7 9.57 39.84 27.99
C GLY A 7 9.87 39.45 29.44
N ASN A 8 10.46 40.41 30.14
CA ASN A 8 10.71 40.40 31.57
C ASN A 8 9.40 40.13 32.34
N THR A 9 9.27 38.96 32.98
CA THR A 9 8.09 38.58 33.75
C THR A 9 8.09 39.30 35.10
N MET A 10 7.42 40.44 35.17
CA MET A 10 7.11 41.08 36.46
C MET A 10 6.36 40.09 37.37
N SER A 11 6.73 40.04 38.66
CA SER A 11 6.03 39.20 39.64
C SER A 11 4.54 39.59 39.72
N SER A 12 3.66 38.64 40.05
CA SER A 12 2.23 38.90 40.18
C SER A 12 1.91 40.02 41.18
N GLN A 13 2.74 40.19 42.21
CA GLN A 13 2.59 41.26 43.21
C GLN A 13 2.99 42.63 42.64
N THR A 14 4.09 42.69 41.87
CA THR A 14 4.54 43.91 41.19
C THR A 14 3.49 44.42 40.20
N LYS A 15 2.86 43.52 39.43
CA LYS A 15 1.77 43.87 38.49
C LYS A 15 0.54 44.42 39.21
N ALA A 16 0.17 43.83 40.34
CA ALA A 16 -1.01 44.25 41.08
C ALA A 16 -0.83 45.64 41.72
N VAL A 17 0.38 45.96 42.20
CA VAL A 17 0.72 47.29 42.72
C VAL A 17 0.75 48.34 41.59
N ALA A 18 1.28 48.00 40.41
CA ALA A 18 1.23 48.90 39.26
C ALA A 18 -0.22 49.26 38.88
N GLN A 19 -1.11 48.27 38.80
CA GLN A 19 -2.54 48.50 38.55
C GLN A 19 -3.23 49.30 39.66
N LEU A 20 -2.80 49.16 40.92
CA LEU A 20 -3.30 50.01 42.00
C LEU A 20 -2.92 51.47 41.74
N ASN A 21 -1.66 51.74 41.43
CA ASN A 21 -1.17 53.10 41.21
C ASN A 21 -1.87 53.76 40.02
N GLU A 22 -2.06 53.05 38.91
CA GLU A 22 -2.84 53.53 37.75
C GLU A 22 -4.27 53.93 38.15
N ARG A 23 -4.94 53.13 38.99
CA ARG A 23 -6.29 53.44 39.47
C ARG A 23 -6.30 54.68 40.37
N LEU A 24 -5.34 54.79 41.28
CA LEU A 24 -5.22 55.95 42.18
C LEU A 24 -4.94 57.24 41.41
N GLU A 25 -4.11 57.16 40.37
CA GLU A 25 -3.82 58.28 39.47
C GLU A 25 -5.03 58.65 38.61
N PHE A 26 -5.73 57.65 38.06
CA PHE A 26 -6.94 57.85 37.25
C PHE A 26 -8.03 58.61 38.02
N VAL A 27 -8.23 58.31 39.30
CA VAL A 27 -9.17 59.04 40.16
C VAL A 27 -8.57 60.30 40.79
N ASN A 28 -7.33 60.64 40.46
CA ASN A 28 -6.58 61.79 40.98
C ASN A 28 -6.53 61.85 42.51
N LEU A 29 -6.30 60.73 43.20
CA LEU A 29 -6.16 60.70 44.66
C LEU A 29 -4.79 61.24 45.09
N THR A 30 -4.73 62.55 45.34
CA THR A 30 -3.47 63.26 45.59
C THR A 30 -2.87 62.92 46.96
N PRO A 31 -1.58 63.21 47.20
CA PRO A 31 -1.01 63.13 48.54
C PRO A 31 -1.72 64.02 49.58
N ALA A 32 -2.34 65.11 49.15
CA ALA A 32 -3.14 65.96 50.05
C ALA A 32 -4.43 65.24 50.46
N ASP A 33 -5.12 64.58 49.53
CA ASP A 33 -6.33 63.81 49.81
C ASP A 33 -6.05 62.63 50.75
N LYS A 34 -4.91 61.94 50.56
CA LYS A 34 -4.45 60.88 51.47
C LYS A 34 -4.21 61.39 52.88
N ARG A 35 -3.57 62.56 53.03
CA ARG A 35 -3.38 63.19 54.36
C ARG A 35 -4.71 63.59 55.00
N SER A 36 -5.63 64.16 54.22
CA SER A 36 -6.98 64.49 54.69
C SER A 36 -7.73 63.24 55.14
N LEU A 37 -7.67 62.14 54.38
CA LEU A 37 -8.27 60.86 54.75
C LEU A 37 -7.68 60.30 56.06
N ALA A 38 -6.35 60.33 56.20
CA ALA A 38 -5.67 59.89 57.42
C ALA A 38 -6.05 60.75 58.64
N ALA A 39 -6.25 62.06 58.47
CA ALA A 39 -6.70 62.96 59.55
C ALA A 39 -8.14 62.64 60.01
N LEU A 40 -8.98 62.15 59.10
CA LEU A 40 -10.35 61.73 59.40
C LEU A 40 -10.41 60.34 60.06
N ALA A 41 -9.31 59.57 60.10
CA ALA A 41 -9.30 58.20 60.60
C ALA A 41 -9.90 58.03 62.01
N PRO A 42 -9.64 58.90 63.02
CA PRO A 42 -10.28 58.77 64.33
C PRO A 42 -11.80 58.90 64.26
N THR A 43 -12.31 59.84 63.45
CA THR A 43 -13.75 60.07 63.25
C THR A 43 -14.39 58.92 62.48
N ILE A 44 -13.72 58.43 61.42
CA ILE A 44 -14.15 57.26 60.64
C ILE A 44 -14.24 56.05 61.58
N ASN A 45 -13.15 55.72 62.28
CA ASN A 45 -13.07 54.55 63.15
C ASN A 45 -14.10 54.59 64.30
N ALA A 46 -14.33 55.76 64.91
CA ALA A 46 -15.36 55.92 65.94
C ALA A 46 -16.79 55.70 65.41
N SER A 47 -17.01 55.91 64.11
CA SER A 47 -18.31 55.71 63.47
C SER A 47 -18.55 54.30 62.94
N LEU A 48 -17.48 53.51 62.73
CA LEU A 48 -17.55 52.20 62.10
C LEU A 48 -18.44 51.23 62.86
N ASP A 49 -18.40 51.22 64.20
CA ASP A 49 -19.17 50.25 64.98
C ASP A 49 -20.68 50.40 64.73
N GLY A 50 -21.19 51.64 64.78
CA GLY A 50 -22.60 51.96 64.51
C GLY A 50 -23.00 51.69 63.06
N ALA A 51 -22.14 52.02 62.10
CA ALA A 51 -22.37 51.75 60.69
C ALA A 51 -22.42 50.24 60.40
N LEU A 52 -21.47 49.47 60.92
CA LEU A 52 -21.41 48.03 60.78
C LEU A 52 -22.61 47.35 61.47
N ASN A 53 -23.02 47.80 62.65
CA ASN A 53 -24.22 47.30 63.32
C ASN A 53 -25.46 47.47 62.42
N THR A 54 -25.60 48.65 61.81
CA THR A 54 -26.71 48.94 60.89
C THR A 54 -26.64 48.05 59.64
N PHE A 55 -25.45 47.93 59.05
CA PHE A 55 -25.22 47.08 57.87
C PHE A 55 -25.57 45.61 58.14
N TYR A 56 -24.99 45.00 59.16
CA TYR A 56 -25.22 43.58 59.45
C TYR A 56 -26.64 43.30 59.92
N ALA A 57 -27.27 44.22 60.67
CA ALA A 57 -28.69 44.08 61.02
C ALA A 57 -29.59 44.09 59.77
N LYS A 58 -29.22 44.81 58.72
CA LYS A 58 -29.93 44.80 57.44
C LYS A 58 -29.58 43.54 56.62
N ALA A 59 -28.30 43.16 56.56
CA ALA A 59 -27.84 41.97 55.85
C ALA A 59 -28.45 40.67 56.42
N GLN A 60 -28.73 40.61 57.72
CA GLN A 60 -29.40 39.46 58.33
C GLN A 60 -30.90 39.41 58.06
N LYS A 61 -31.53 40.54 57.68
CA LYS A 61 -32.96 40.63 57.37
C LYS A 61 -33.27 40.34 55.89
N GLN A 62 -32.28 40.51 55.01
CA GLN A 62 -32.43 40.23 53.59
C GLN A 62 -32.09 38.77 53.30
N PRO A 63 -33.02 37.96 52.75
CA PRO A 63 -32.80 36.51 52.56
C PRO A 63 -31.54 36.16 51.78
N GLU A 64 -31.28 36.89 50.69
CA GLU A 64 -30.13 36.68 49.80
C GLU A 64 -28.79 36.88 50.50
N THR A 65 -28.70 37.79 51.48
CA THR A 65 -27.46 37.99 52.24
C THR A 65 -27.42 37.20 53.54
N ALA A 66 -28.59 36.91 54.13
CA ALA A 66 -28.69 36.19 55.40
C ALA A 66 -28.12 34.76 55.29
N MET A 67 -28.30 34.10 54.14
CA MET A 67 -27.82 32.72 53.90
C MET A 67 -26.30 32.54 54.06
N PHE A 68 -25.52 33.62 53.95
CA PHE A 68 -24.06 33.55 54.12
C PHE A 68 -23.62 33.58 55.59
N PHE A 69 -24.54 33.85 56.52
CA PHE A 69 -24.25 33.92 57.96
C PHE A 69 -24.87 32.73 58.69
N LYS A 70 -24.03 31.97 59.41
CA LYS A 70 -24.45 30.74 60.09
C LYS A 70 -25.11 31.03 61.44
N ASP A 71 -24.53 31.98 62.16
CA ASP A 71 -24.93 32.36 63.51
C ASP A 71 -24.39 33.78 63.83
N GLY A 72 -24.68 34.27 65.04
CA GLY A 72 -24.19 35.56 65.51
C GLY A 72 -22.67 35.65 65.65
N ALA A 73 -21.97 34.53 65.90
CA ALA A 73 -20.51 34.52 65.99
C ALA A 73 -19.86 34.72 64.61
N HIS A 74 -20.45 34.13 63.55
CA HIS A 74 -20.01 34.36 62.18
C HIS A 74 -20.16 35.83 61.79
N VAL A 75 -21.28 36.47 62.16
CA VAL A 75 -21.50 37.91 61.94
C VAL A 75 -20.49 38.75 62.70
N ALA A 76 -20.23 38.44 63.98
CA ALA A 76 -19.23 39.15 64.78
C ALA A 76 -17.82 39.03 64.18
N HIS A 77 -17.44 37.84 63.68
CA HIS A 77 -16.17 37.65 62.98
C HIS A 77 -16.09 38.47 61.70
N ALA A 78 -17.14 38.45 60.87
CA ALA A 78 -17.21 39.23 59.64
C ALA A 78 -17.12 40.74 59.93
N LYS A 79 -17.82 41.20 60.96
CA LYS A 79 -17.78 42.59 61.44
C LYS A 79 -16.37 43.00 61.87
N ALA A 80 -15.67 42.19 62.64
CA ALA A 80 -14.29 42.47 63.05
C ALA A 80 -13.33 42.55 61.86
N ARG A 81 -13.53 41.69 60.84
CA ARG A 81 -12.76 41.72 59.59
C ARG A 81 -13.01 43.00 58.79
N GLN A 82 -14.26 43.43 58.68
CA GLN A 82 -14.63 44.67 58.01
C GLN A 82 -14.08 45.90 58.75
N ALA A 83 -14.14 45.94 60.09
CA ALA A 83 -13.56 47.02 60.88
C ALA A 83 -12.06 47.20 60.58
N ARG A 84 -11.28 46.11 60.61
CA ARG A 84 -9.85 46.14 60.26
C ARG A 84 -9.60 46.61 58.82
N HIS A 85 -10.44 46.19 57.88
CA HIS A 85 -10.31 46.63 56.49
C HIS A 85 -10.52 48.14 56.34
N TRP A 86 -11.52 48.70 57.03
CA TRP A 86 -11.76 50.14 57.05
C TRP A 86 -10.68 50.92 57.79
N GLU A 87 -10.05 50.36 58.83
CA GLU A 87 -8.84 50.94 59.44
C GLU A 87 -7.70 51.06 58.42
N THR A 88 -7.50 50.04 57.57
CA THR A 88 -6.52 50.11 56.48
C THR A 88 -6.88 51.20 55.47
N ILE A 89 -8.15 51.31 55.05
CA ILE A 89 -8.60 52.39 54.15
C ILE A 89 -8.37 53.76 54.77
N ALA A 90 -8.78 53.95 56.03
CA ALA A 90 -8.67 55.21 56.75
C ALA A 90 -7.22 55.63 56.99
N SER A 91 -6.29 54.68 57.09
CA SER A 91 -4.84 54.97 57.17
C SER A 91 -4.27 55.63 55.91
N ALA A 92 -5.00 55.56 54.79
CA ALA A 92 -4.60 56.02 53.46
C ALA A 92 -3.32 55.35 52.91
N GLN A 93 -2.90 54.21 53.50
CA GLN A 93 -1.79 53.39 53.02
C GLN A 93 -2.30 52.41 51.95
N PHE A 94 -2.27 52.88 50.70
CA PHE A 94 -2.65 52.08 49.52
C PHE A 94 -1.39 51.48 48.88
N ASP A 95 -0.94 50.34 49.42
CA ASP A 95 0.28 49.64 49.00
C ASP A 95 0.01 48.17 48.61
N ALA A 96 1.07 47.35 48.55
CA ALA A 96 0.97 45.93 48.21
C ALA A 96 0.15 45.13 49.24
N ASP A 97 0.22 45.50 50.51
CA ASP A 97 -0.50 44.82 51.59
C ASP A 97 -1.99 45.14 51.51
N TYR A 98 -2.34 46.39 51.19
CA TYR A 98 -3.71 46.78 50.87
C TYR A 98 -4.29 45.95 49.70
N VAL A 99 -3.54 45.82 48.60
CA VAL A 99 -3.99 45.03 47.43
C VAL A 99 -4.19 43.56 47.80
N SER A 100 -3.28 43.00 48.58
CA SER A 100 -3.39 41.61 49.07
C SER A 100 -4.65 41.42 49.92
N ALA A 101 -4.91 42.34 50.85
CA ALA A 101 -6.07 42.31 51.73
C ALA A 101 -7.39 42.41 50.96
N VAL A 102 -7.53 43.38 50.05
CA VAL A 102 -8.74 43.55 49.22
C VAL A 102 -8.94 42.36 48.29
N SER A 103 -7.87 41.83 47.70
CA SER A 103 -7.93 40.64 46.84
C SER A 103 -8.34 39.38 47.61
N ALA A 104 -7.95 39.25 48.88
CA ALA A 104 -8.38 38.16 49.73
C ALA A 104 -9.88 38.25 50.03
N VAL A 105 -10.40 39.46 50.33
CA VAL A 105 -11.82 39.71 50.54
C VAL A 105 -12.63 39.40 49.27
N GLY A 106 -12.20 39.89 48.10
CA GLY A 106 -12.87 39.60 46.83
C GLY A 106 -12.92 38.10 46.51
N ARG A 107 -11.83 37.36 46.73
CA ARG A 107 -11.80 35.90 46.54
C ARG A 107 -12.73 35.14 47.49
N VAL A 108 -12.91 35.63 48.72
CA VAL A 108 -13.86 35.04 49.66
C VAL A 108 -15.30 35.24 49.16
N HIS A 109 -15.66 36.46 48.73
CA HIS A 109 -16.99 36.73 48.19
C HIS A 109 -17.29 35.91 46.92
N ALA A 110 -16.33 35.82 46.00
CA ALA A 110 -16.45 34.98 44.81
C ALA A 110 -16.65 33.50 45.16
N ARG A 111 -15.90 32.97 46.14
CA ARG A 111 -16.04 31.57 46.59
C ARG A 111 -17.38 31.29 47.26
N LEU A 112 -17.90 32.26 48.01
CA LEU A 112 -19.21 32.15 48.65
C LEU A 112 -20.35 32.32 47.64
N GLY A 113 -20.08 32.82 46.43
CA GLY A 113 -21.12 33.15 45.45
C GLY A 113 -21.90 34.41 45.84
N LEU A 114 -21.34 35.28 46.68
CA LEU A 114 -21.96 36.58 46.97
C LEU A 114 -21.87 37.45 45.73
N GLU A 115 -23.01 37.80 45.17
CA GLU A 115 -23.07 38.71 44.03
C GLU A 115 -22.55 40.11 44.38
N PRO A 116 -21.86 40.80 43.46
CA PRO A 116 -21.34 42.15 43.67
C PRO A 116 -22.38 43.15 44.19
N ARG A 117 -23.66 43.00 43.84
CA ARG A 117 -24.75 43.87 44.30
C ARG A 117 -24.87 44.00 45.80
N TRP A 118 -24.70 42.90 46.51
CA TRP A 118 -24.77 42.88 47.96
C TRP A 118 -23.52 43.47 48.60
N TYR A 119 -22.37 43.25 47.98
CA TYR A 119 -21.11 43.84 48.40
C TYR A 119 -21.13 45.37 48.24
N ILE A 120 -21.47 45.87 47.05
CA ILE A 120 -21.52 47.31 46.73
C ILE A 120 -22.62 48.01 47.55
N GLY A 121 -23.82 47.42 47.65
CA GLY A 121 -24.90 47.93 48.47
C GLY A 121 -24.55 48.00 49.97
N GLY A 122 -23.76 47.04 50.47
CA GLY A 122 -23.21 47.06 51.82
C GLY A 122 -22.27 48.24 52.07
N TYR A 123 -21.37 48.50 51.12
CA TYR A 123 -20.47 49.67 51.19
C TYR A 123 -21.24 50.98 51.13
N ALA A 124 -22.34 51.07 50.37
CA ALA A 124 -23.18 52.26 50.33
C ALA A 124 -23.79 52.61 51.70
N LEU A 125 -24.18 51.60 52.49
CA LEU A 125 -24.68 51.77 53.87
C LEU A 125 -23.57 52.19 54.83
N MET A 126 -22.38 51.60 54.68
CA MET A 126 -21.20 51.94 55.47
C MET A 126 -20.78 53.39 55.23
N LEU A 127 -20.70 53.81 53.96
CA LEU A 127 -20.36 55.17 53.56
C LEU A 127 -21.37 56.18 54.11
N GLU A 128 -22.68 55.89 54.10
CA GLU A 128 -23.67 56.78 54.70
C GLU A 128 -23.39 57.06 56.20
N GLY A 129 -23.06 56.02 56.98
CA GLY A 129 -22.70 56.18 58.38
C GLY A 129 -21.44 57.04 58.58
N ILE A 130 -20.40 56.76 57.79
CA ILE A 130 -19.13 57.47 57.83
C ILE A 130 -19.27 58.94 57.42
N ILE A 131 -20.00 59.23 56.33
CA ILE A 131 -20.26 60.60 55.85
C ILE A 131 -20.97 61.41 56.93
N ARG A 132 -21.99 60.83 57.58
CA ARG A 132 -22.71 61.49 58.68
C ARG A 132 -21.79 61.83 59.85
N ALA A 133 -20.89 60.92 60.23
CA ALA A 133 -19.95 61.14 61.32
C ALA A 133 -18.88 62.18 60.98
N VAL A 134 -18.29 62.09 59.79
CA VAL A 134 -17.27 63.05 59.31
C VAL A 134 -17.85 64.47 59.22
N VAL A 135 -19.01 64.64 58.58
CA VAL A 135 -19.62 65.97 58.44
C VAL A 135 -20.02 66.56 59.80
N ALA A 136 -20.52 65.74 60.72
CA ALA A 136 -20.84 66.19 62.08
C ALA A 136 -19.58 66.51 62.92
N GLY A 137 -18.48 65.80 62.67
CA GLY A 137 -17.18 66.02 63.31
C GLY A 137 -16.52 67.32 62.87
N GLU A 138 -16.63 67.68 61.59
CA GLU A 138 -16.02 68.90 61.04
C GLU A 138 -16.86 70.16 61.30
N LEU A 139 -18.20 70.06 61.21
CA LEU A 139 -19.12 71.20 61.38
C LEU A 139 -19.71 71.27 62.79
N LYS A 140 -18.88 71.67 63.78
CA LYS A 140 -19.29 71.80 65.19
C LYS A 140 -19.99 73.13 65.49
N GLY A 141 -21.15 73.10 66.16
CA GLY A 141 -21.84 74.28 66.67
C GLY A 141 -23.36 74.26 66.51
N LEU A 142 -24.10 74.88 67.44
CA LEU A 142 -25.57 74.83 67.48
C LEU A 142 -26.22 75.47 66.23
N LEU A 143 -25.61 76.53 65.69
CA LEU A 143 -26.09 77.28 64.51
C LEU A 143 -25.84 76.56 63.17
N VAL A 144 -24.88 75.64 63.11
CA VAL A 144 -24.51 74.92 61.87
C VAL A 144 -24.99 73.47 61.84
N LYS A 145 -25.47 72.93 62.97
CA LYS A 145 -25.93 71.54 63.12
C LYS A 145 -27.01 71.13 62.10
N GLY A 146 -27.96 72.02 61.80
CA GLY A 146 -29.00 71.76 60.79
C GLY A 146 -28.42 71.66 59.37
N LYS A 147 -27.50 72.57 59.02
CA LYS A 147 -26.80 72.57 57.73
C LYS A 147 -25.90 71.34 57.58
N ALA A 148 -25.18 70.95 58.63
CA ALA A 148 -24.35 69.75 58.67
C ALA A 148 -25.17 68.47 58.43
N ARG A 149 -26.34 68.33 59.08
CA ARG A 149 -27.22 67.18 58.87
C ARG A 149 -27.76 67.12 57.44
N LYS A 150 -28.16 68.26 56.87
CA LYS A 150 -28.61 68.35 55.48
C LYS A 150 -27.49 67.97 54.51
N LEU A 151 -26.30 68.55 54.68
CA LEU A 151 -25.12 68.26 53.85
C LEU A 151 -24.76 66.77 53.88
N ALA A 152 -24.70 66.17 55.07
CA ALA A 152 -24.42 64.74 55.21
C ALA A 152 -25.48 63.88 54.50
N SER A 153 -26.75 64.26 54.59
CA SER A 153 -27.85 63.56 53.92
C SER A 153 -27.73 63.68 52.39
N ASP A 154 -27.52 64.90 51.88
CA ASP A 154 -27.42 65.17 50.45
C ASP A 154 -26.23 64.38 49.84
N VAL A 155 -25.06 64.43 50.48
CA VAL A 155 -23.87 63.68 50.03
C VAL A 155 -24.12 62.16 50.11
N SER A 156 -24.74 61.67 51.19
CA SER A 156 -25.04 60.23 51.33
C SER A 156 -26.01 59.74 50.26
N VAL A 157 -27.01 60.54 49.89
CA VAL A 157 -27.96 60.18 48.82
C VAL A 157 -27.24 60.08 47.48
N ILE A 158 -26.37 61.04 47.16
CA ILE A 158 -25.58 61.04 45.92
C ILE A 158 -24.65 59.82 45.87
N VAL A 159 -23.92 59.53 46.94
CA VAL A 159 -23.01 58.37 47.01
C VAL A 159 -23.78 57.06 46.88
N LYS A 160 -24.93 56.91 47.54
CA LYS A 160 -25.77 55.72 47.40
C LYS A 160 -26.30 55.55 45.98
N ALA A 161 -26.75 56.62 45.35
CA ALA A 161 -27.20 56.58 43.96
C ALA A 161 -26.07 56.14 43.02
N ALA A 162 -24.87 56.72 43.17
CA ALA A 162 -23.70 56.34 42.38
C ALA A 162 -23.27 54.88 42.61
N MET A 163 -23.33 54.38 43.85
CA MET A 163 -23.02 52.97 44.16
C MET A 163 -24.03 52.00 43.52
N ILE A 164 -25.32 52.34 43.53
CA ILE A 164 -26.35 51.53 42.87
C ILE A 164 -26.18 51.52 41.34
N ASP A 165 -25.87 52.68 40.75
CA ASP A 165 -25.60 52.78 39.31
C ASP A 165 -24.38 51.95 38.90
N MET A 166 -23.28 52.05 39.66
CA MET A 166 -22.08 51.22 39.44
C MET A 166 -22.37 49.73 39.62
N ASP A 167 -23.15 49.34 40.63
CA ASP A 167 -23.57 47.95 40.83
C ASP A 167 -24.29 47.41 39.59
N TYR A 168 -25.31 48.13 39.12
CA TYR A 168 -26.09 47.69 37.97
C TYR A 168 -25.22 47.58 36.70
N ALA A 169 -24.36 48.58 36.46
CA ALA A 169 -23.43 48.56 35.32
C ALA A 169 -22.44 47.39 35.38
N ILE A 170 -21.88 47.10 36.56
CA ILE A 170 -20.96 45.96 36.75
C ILE A 170 -21.71 44.63 36.57
N SER A 171 -22.92 44.52 37.09
CA SER A 171 -23.74 43.31 36.98
C SER A 171 -24.03 42.97 35.51
N VAL A 172 -24.49 43.95 34.72
CA VAL A 172 -24.71 43.80 33.27
C VAL A 172 -23.42 43.43 32.54
N TYR A 173 -22.30 44.07 32.89
CA TYR A 173 -21.00 43.75 32.30
C TYR A 173 -20.56 42.30 32.56
N LEU A 174 -20.75 41.80 33.78
CA LEU A 174 -20.41 40.42 34.14
C LEU A 174 -21.32 39.40 33.46
N GLU A 175 -22.61 39.69 33.33
CA GLU A 175 -23.59 38.85 32.63
C GLU A 175 -23.25 38.71 31.14
N ALA A 176 -22.97 39.83 30.46
CA ALA A 176 -22.57 39.82 29.05
C ALA A 176 -21.29 39.00 28.81
N LEU A 177 -20.31 39.09 29.71
CA LEU A 177 -19.10 38.26 29.63
C LEU A 177 -19.38 36.78 29.87
N ALA A 178 -20.32 36.42 30.75
CA ALA A 178 -20.70 35.04 31.01
C ALA A 178 -21.45 34.43 29.81
N GLU A 179 -22.34 35.19 29.18
CA GLU A 179 -23.05 34.79 27.96
C GLU A 179 -22.05 34.52 26.81
N GLN A 180 -21.12 35.45 26.58
CA GLN A 180 -20.08 35.28 25.56
C GLN A 180 -19.22 34.02 25.81
N ARG A 181 -18.86 33.75 27.07
CA ARG A 181 -18.09 32.54 27.42
C ARG A 181 -18.88 31.27 27.09
N THR A 182 -20.15 31.24 27.45
CA THR A 182 -21.04 30.09 27.19
C THR A 182 -21.16 29.83 25.69
N GLN A 183 -21.32 30.88 24.88
CA GLN A 183 -21.39 30.76 23.42
C GLN A 183 -20.11 30.16 22.82
N VAL A 184 -18.94 30.63 23.27
CA VAL A 184 -17.64 30.08 22.84
C VAL A 184 -17.47 28.62 23.26
N GLU A 185 -17.97 28.24 24.44
CA GLU A 185 -17.93 26.85 24.91
C GLU A 185 -18.82 25.93 24.06
N ILE A 186 -20.02 26.39 23.68
CA ILE A 186 -20.93 25.65 22.79
C ILE A 186 -20.30 25.44 21.42
N GLU A 187 -19.76 26.49 20.80
CA GLU A 187 -19.09 26.41 19.50
C GLU A 187 -17.89 25.44 19.54
N ARG A 188 -17.07 25.51 20.58
CA ARG A 188 -15.94 24.59 20.78
C ARG A 188 -16.38 23.14 20.96
N ALA A 189 -17.48 22.91 21.69
CA ALA A 189 -18.03 21.59 21.89
C ALA A 189 -18.56 21.00 20.57
N ALA A 190 -19.22 21.81 19.74
CA ALA A 190 -19.69 21.39 18.42
C ALA A 190 -18.52 20.99 17.50
N ILE A 191 -17.50 21.83 17.37
CA ILE A 191 -16.30 21.53 16.56
C ILE A 191 -15.61 20.26 17.05
N ARG A 192 -15.50 20.06 18.38
CA ARG A 192 -14.91 18.84 18.94
C ARG A 192 -15.74 17.60 18.57
N ALA A 193 -17.07 17.68 18.70
CA ALA A 193 -17.94 16.56 18.33
C ALA A 193 -17.82 16.19 16.85
N GLU A 194 -17.75 17.17 15.96
CA GLU A 194 -17.52 16.94 14.52
C GLU A 194 -16.17 16.27 14.24
N GLN A 195 -15.10 16.72 14.92
CA GLN A 195 -13.78 16.12 14.81
C GLN A 195 -13.75 14.67 15.32
N ASP A 196 -14.34 14.41 16.49
CA ASP A 196 -14.36 13.09 17.10
C ASP A 196 -15.14 12.09 16.22
N ALA A 197 -16.28 12.52 15.64
CA ALA A 197 -17.05 11.72 14.70
C ALA A 197 -16.24 11.37 13.44
N ALA A 198 -15.53 12.34 12.86
CA ALA A 198 -14.67 12.12 11.70
C ALA A 198 -13.51 11.16 12.00
N MET A 199 -12.88 11.27 13.17
CA MET A 199 -11.78 10.39 13.57
C MET A 199 -12.25 8.97 13.89
N SER A 200 -13.41 8.81 14.53
CA SER A 200 -14.00 7.49 14.76
C SER A 200 -14.32 6.79 13.45
N ALA A 201 -15.01 7.48 12.53
CA ALA A 201 -15.39 6.91 11.24
C ALA A 201 -14.16 6.54 10.40
N LEU A 202 -13.12 7.39 10.38
CA LEU A 202 -11.86 7.08 9.71
C LEU A 202 -11.16 5.86 10.34
N GLY A 203 -11.14 5.78 11.67
CA GLY A 203 -10.55 4.66 12.40
C GLY A 203 -11.22 3.33 12.08
N GLU A 204 -12.55 3.30 12.03
CA GLU A 204 -13.33 2.12 11.64
C GLU A 204 -13.06 1.71 10.18
N ALA A 205 -13.05 2.68 9.26
CA ALA A 205 -12.78 2.41 7.85
C ALA A 205 -11.35 1.89 7.61
N LEU A 206 -10.35 2.46 8.31
CA LEU A 206 -8.97 1.97 8.29
C LEU A 206 -8.84 0.59 8.92
N ALA A 207 -9.57 0.27 9.98
CA ALA A 207 -9.56 -1.05 10.58
C ALA A 207 -10.07 -2.11 9.59
N ARG A 208 -11.16 -1.83 8.88
CA ARG A 208 -11.67 -2.71 7.80
C ARG A 208 -10.64 -2.88 6.69
N LEU A 209 -10.07 -1.77 6.19
CA LEU A 209 -9.03 -1.81 5.16
C LEU A 209 -7.82 -2.65 5.61
N SER A 210 -7.38 -2.51 6.87
CA SER A 210 -6.27 -3.28 7.43
C SER A 210 -6.55 -4.78 7.54
N ALA A 211 -7.83 -5.17 7.64
CA ALA A 211 -8.27 -6.55 7.58
C ALA A 211 -8.39 -7.10 6.14
N GLY A 212 -8.02 -6.30 5.13
CA GLY A 212 -8.09 -6.66 3.71
C GLY A 212 -9.44 -6.39 3.05
N ASP A 213 -10.36 -5.69 3.73
CA ASP A 213 -11.64 -5.30 3.14
C ASP A 213 -11.47 -4.10 2.21
N LEU A 214 -11.28 -4.38 0.92
CA LEU A 214 -11.19 -3.37 -0.14
C LEU A 214 -12.57 -2.82 -0.56
N THR A 215 -13.64 -3.18 0.15
CA THR A 215 -14.97 -2.57 0.00
C THR A 215 -15.25 -1.52 1.08
N ALA A 216 -14.29 -1.28 1.98
CA ALA A 216 -14.39 -0.26 3.01
C ALA A 216 -14.56 1.14 2.40
N SER A 217 -15.55 1.88 2.88
CA SER A 217 -15.82 3.26 2.48
C SER A 217 -16.04 4.12 3.72
N LEU A 218 -15.71 5.40 3.59
CA LEU A 218 -15.98 6.40 4.62
C LEU A 218 -17.29 7.14 4.28
N ASP A 219 -18.44 6.46 4.30
CA ASP A 219 -19.73 7.06 3.89
C ASP A 219 -20.52 7.70 5.05
N ALA A 220 -19.91 7.82 6.22
CA ALA A 220 -20.52 8.49 7.36
C ALA A 220 -20.83 9.97 7.01
N PRO A 221 -21.94 10.53 7.52
CA PRO A 221 -22.25 11.94 7.35
C PRO A 221 -21.28 12.78 8.20
N LEU A 222 -20.23 13.28 7.55
CA LEU A 222 -19.22 14.14 8.17
C LEU A 222 -19.46 15.61 7.82
N ALA A 223 -18.98 16.51 8.68
CA ALA A 223 -19.00 17.94 8.39
C ALA A 223 -18.18 18.25 7.11
N ASP A 224 -18.58 19.31 6.39
CA ASP A 224 -17.98 19.69 5.10
C ASP A 224 -16.46 19.86 5.16
N ALA A 225 -15.93 20.28 6.32
CA ALA A 225 -14.49 20.39 6.57
C ALA A 225 -13.72 19.07 6.34
N PHE A 226 -14.40 17.92 6.42
CA PHE A 226 -13.82 16.58 6.23
C PHE A 226 -14.18 15.94 4.88
N ALA A 227 -14.92 16.62 3.99
CA ALA A 227 -15.30 16.08 2.69
C ALA A 227 -14.10 15.65 1.83
N LYS A 228 -12.99 16.39 1.91
CA LYS A 228 -11.74 16.02 1.22
C LYS A 228 -11.13 14.74 1.78
N LEU A 229 -11.12 14.57 3.10
CA LEU A 229 -10.60 13.36 3.76
C LEU A 229 -11.40 12.13 3.31
N GLN A 230 -12.73 12.24 3.31
CA GLN A 230 -13.64 11.21 2.80
C GLN A 230 -13.36 10.85 1.33
N GLY A 231 -13.27 11.86 0.46
CA GLY A 231 -12.99 11.65 -0.94
C GLY A 231 -11.63 10.99 -1.20
N ASP A 232 -10.58 11.42 -0.48
CA ASP A 232 -9.24 10.87 -0.64
C ASP A 232 -9.15 9.41 -0.13
N PHE A 233 -9.78 9.09 1.01
CA PHE A 233 -9.84 7.73 1.53
C PHE A 233 -10.54 6.78 0.54
N ASN A 234 -11.74 7.13 0.07
CA ASN A 234 -12.51 6.29 -0.85
C ASN A 234 -11.76 6.06 -2.17
N LYS A 235 -11.08 7.09 -2.71
CA LYS A 235 -10.24 6.95 -3.90
C LYS A 235 -9.06 6.01 -3.68
N ALA A 236 -8.41 6.08 -2.52
CA ALA A 236 -7.29 5.21 -2.19
C ALA A 236 -7.72 3.73 -2.10
N VAL A 237 -8.85 3.45 -1.45
CA VAL A 237 -9.40 2.09 -1.37
C VAL A 237 -9.78 1.58 -2.76
N ALA A 238 -10.45 2.39 -3.58
CA ALA A 238 -10.83 2.01 -4.95
C ALA A 238 -9.61 1.66 -5.82
N SER A 239 -8.55 2.48 -5.77
CA SER A 239 -7.32 2.24 -6.53
C SER A 239 -6.58 0.98 -6.06
N LEU A 240 -6.59 0.70 -4.76
CA LEU A 240 -6.03 -0.55 -4.22
C LEU A 240 -6.85 -1.76 -4.67
N GLY A 241 -8.19 -1.65 -4.66
CA GLY A 241 -9.11 -2.66 -5.18
C GLY A 241 -8.85 -3.01 -6.65
N GLU A 242 -8.71 -1.99 -7.51
CA GLU A 242 -8.35 -2.17 -8.92
C GLU A 242 -7.01 -2.88 -9.09
N THR A 243 -6.00 -2.47 -8.33
CA THR A 243 -4.66 -3.08 -8.37
C THR A 243 -4.70 -4.56 -8.01
N ILE A 244 -5.41 -4.93 -6.92
CA ILE A 244 -5.55 -6.33 -6.50
C ILE A 244 -6.36 -7.14 -7.52
N SER A 245 -7.38 -6.54 -8.15
CA SER A 245 -8.13 -7.21 -9.22
C SER A 245 -7.23 -7.55 -10.42
N LEU A 246 -6.34 -6.64 -10.82
CA LEU A 246 -5.38 -6.88 -11.91
C LEU A 246 -4.37 -7.98 -11.55
N VAL A 247 -3.92 -8.03 -10.29
CA VAL A 247 -3.04 -9.10 -9.79
C VAL A 247 -3.76 -10.45 -9.83
N SER A 248 -5.00 -10.54 -9.32
CA SER A 248 -5.77 -11.79 -9.37
C SER A 248 -5.96 -12.29 -10.81
N GLN A 249 -6.31 -11.40 -11.74
CA GLN A 249 -6.45 -11.76 -13.15
C GLN A 249 -5.13 -12.25 -13.76
N SER A 250 -4.00 -11.65 -13.37
CA SER A 250 -2.68 -12.09 -13.82
C SER A 250 -2.34 -13.49 -13.29
N VAL A 251 -2.69 -13.78 -12.03
CA VAL A 251 -2.49 -15.11 -11.42
C VAL A 251 -3.34 -16.17 -12.11
N GLU A 252 -4.60 -15.88 -12.43
CA GLU A 252 -5.47 -16.78 -13.20
C GLU A 252 -4.87 -17.10 -14.58
N ASN A 253 -4.38 -16.08 -15.29
CA ASN A 253 -3.72 -16.27 -16.58
C ASN A 253 -2.47 -17.15 -16.48
N VAL A 254 -1.62 -16.92 -15.47
CA VAL A 254 -0.43 -17.74 -15.22
C VAL A 254 -0.81 -19.19 -14.87
N SER A 255 -1.86 -19.38 -14.08
CA SER A 255 -2.36 -20.72 -13.75
C SER A 255 -2.86 -21.47 -14.99
N SER A 256 -3.60 -20.79 -15.88
CA SER A 256 -4.07 -21.36 -17.14
C SER A 256 -2.90 -21.75 -18.05
N GLN A 257 -1.94 -20.84 -18.24
CA GLN A 257 -0.74 -21.11 -19.05
C GLN A 257 0.11 -22.25 -18.49
N SER A 258 0.21 -22.35 -17.16
CA SER A 258 0.94 -23.45 -16.51
C SER A 258 0.27 -24.80 -16.79
N HIS A 259 -1.06 -24.84 -16.86
CA HIS A 259 -1.81 -26.05 -17.23
C HIS A 259 -1.57 -26.45 -18.68
N GLU A 260 -1.63 -25.49 -19.62
CA GLU A 260 -1.33 -25.73 -21.04
C GLU A 260 0.11 -26.23 -21.26
N ILE A 261 1.09 -25.67 -20.53
CA ILE A 261 2.48 -26.14 -20.57
C ILE A 261 2.59 -27.58 -20.06
N ALA A 262 1.87 -27.94 -19.00
CA ALA A 262 1.90 -29.29 -18.46
C ALA A 262 1.33 -30.31 -19.47
N GLU A 263 0.20 -29.99 -20.12
CA GLU A 263 -0.39 -30.83 -21.17
C GLU A 263 0.54 -30.98 -22.38
N SER A 264 1.12 -29.88 -22.85
CA SER A 264 2.08 -29.88 -23.97
C SER A 264 3.34 -30.69 -23.64
N THR A 265 3.81 -30.64 -22.39
CA THR A 265 4.96 -31.41 -21.92
C THR A 265 4.65 -32.91 -21.87
N ASP A 266 3.45 -33.31 -21.45
CA ASP A 266 3.00 -34.72 -21.46
C ASP A 266 2.90 -35.25 -22.89
N GLU A 267 2.32 -34.48 -23.81
CA GLU A 267 2.26 -34.84 -25.23
C GLU A 267 3.67 -34.99 -25.83
N MET A 268 4.57 -34.06 -25.51
CA MET A 268 5.96 -34.12 -25.97
C MET A 268 6.67 -35.37 -25.42
N ALA A 269 6.49 -35.70 -24.14
CA ALA A 269 7.06 -36.91 -23.54
C ALA A 269 6.59 -38.18 -24.27
N LYS A 270 5.28 -38.29 -24.53
CA LYS A 270 4.70 -39.41 -25.29
C LYS A 270 5.24 -39.50 -26.72
N ARG A 271 5.42 -38.36 -27.40
CA ARG A 271 6.02 -38.31 -28.74
C ARG A 271 7.49 -38.72 -28.72
N THR A 272 8.24 -38.32 -27.70
CA THR A 272 9.64 -38.73 -27.51
C THR A 272 9.74 -40.23 -27.27
N GLU A 273 8.85 -40.82 -26.47
CA GLU A 273 8.76 -42.28 -26.32
C GLU A 273 8.50 -43.00 -27.65
N GLN A 274 7.53 -42.52 -28.44
CA GLN A 274 7.24 -43.09 -29.76
C GLN A 274 8.43 -42.97 -30.73
N GLN A 275 9.16 -41.85 -30.70
CA GLN A 275 10.37 -41.67 -31.49
C GLN A 275 11.49 -42.62 -31.06
N ALA A 276 11.65 -42.85 -29.75
CA ALA A 276 12.62 -43.82 -29.25
C ALA A 276 12.29 -45.23 -29.75
N THR A 277 11.02 -45.66 -29.69
CA THR A 277 10.59 -46.96 -30.25
C THR A 277 10.87 -47.06 -31.75
N ALA A 278 10.56 -46.02 -32.53
CA ALA A 278 10.84 -46.02 -33.97
C ALA A 278 12.35 -46.09 -34.28
N LEU A 279 13.19 -45.48 -33.45
CA LEU A 279 14.64 -45.59 -33.57
C LEU A 279 15.14 -47.00 -33.23
N GLU A 280 14.57 -47.67 -32.23
CA GLU A 280 14.87 -49.07 -31.92
C GLU A 280 14.52 -50.00 -33.10
N GLU A 281 13.34 -49.83 -33.70
CA GLU A 281 12.92 -50.60 -34.88
C GLU A 281 13.85 -50.35 -36.08
N THR A 282 14.25 -49.09 -36.29
CA THR A 282 15.19 -48.71 -37.37
C THR A 282 16.57 -49.33 -37.14
N ALA A 283 17.07 -49.32 -35.90
CA ALA A 283 18.34 -49.95 -35.55
C ALA A 283 18.30 -51.47 -35.80
N ALA A 284 17.22 -52.15 -35.40
CA ALA A 284 17.03 -53.57 -35.66
C ALA A 284 16.96 -53.89 -37.17
N ALA A 285 16.28 -53.05 -37.96
CA ALA A 285 16.23 -53.20 -39.42
C ALA A 285 17.62 -53.01 -40.05
N LEU A 286 18.42 -52.06 -39.56
CA LEU A 286 19.79 -51.86 -40.01
C LEU A 286 20.70 -53.04 -39.66
N GLU A 287 20.53 -53.67 -38.49
CA GLU A 287 21.24 -54.91 -38.15
C GLU A 287 20.91 -56.05 -39.13
N GLN A 288 19.63 -56.22 -39.48
CA GLN A 288 19.21 -57.21 -40.47
C GLN A 288 19.79 -56.94 -41.87
N ILE A 289 19.79 -55.67 -42.31
CA ILE A 289 20.42 -55.28 -43.58
C ILE A 289 21.93 -55.55 -43.56
N GLY A 290 22.60 -55.26 -42.43
CA GLY A 290 24.01 -55.58 -42.24
C GLY A 290 24.29 -57.08 -42.38
N ALA A 291 23.47 -57.92 -41.77
CA ALA A 291 23.57 -59.38 -41.88
C ALA A 291 23.34 -59.87 -43.33
N LEU A 292 22.32 -59.35 -44.01
CA LEU A 292 22.03 -59.66 -45.42
C LEU A 292 23.17 -59.22 -46.35
N SER A 293 23.73 -58.02 -46.13
CA SER A 293 24.87 -57.52 -46.90
C SER A 293 26.10 -58.42 -46.74
N LYS A 294 26.39 -58.87 -45.50
CA LYS A 294 27.46 -59.83 -45.23
C LYS A 294 27.21 -61.17 -45.93
N GLN A 295 25.98 -61.67 -45.92
CA GLN A 295 25.61 -62.90 -46.61
C GLN A 295 25.73 -62.75 -48.13
N ALA A 296 25.28 -61.62 -48.68
CA ALA A 296 25.40 -61.32 -50.10
C ALA A 296 26.86 -61.31 -50.54
N LYS A 297 27.75 -60.68 -49.75
CA LYS A 297 29.21 -60.70 -49.99
C LYS A 297 29.75 -62.13 -50.06
N VAL A 298 29.41 -62.99 -49.10
CA VAL A 298 29.85 -64.39 -49.08
C VAL A 298 29.37 -65.13 -50.34
N ARG A 299 28.08 -65.01 -50.68
CA ARG A 299 27.51 -65.62 -51.89
C ARG A 299 28.15 -65.11 -53.18
N THR A 300 28.45 -63.81 -53.27
CA THR A 300 29.13 -63.25 -54.43
C THR A 300 30.55 -63.82 -54.57
N THR A 301 31.27 -64.03 -53.47
CA THR A 301 32.57 -64.72 -53.50
C THR A 301 32.44 -66.17 -53.94
N GLU A 302 31.45 -66.91 -53.42
CA GLU A 302 31.18 -68.29 -53.86
C GLU A 302 30.83 -68.38 -55.35
N ILE A 303 29.97 -67.48 -55.86
CA ILE A 303 29.61 -67.40 -57.28
C ILE A 303 30.82 -67.06 -58.13
N HIS A 304 31.66 -66.13 -57.69
CA HIS A 304 32.90 -65.80 -58.38
C HIS A 304 33.80 -67.03 -58.53
N ASP A 305 33.98 -67.82 -57.45
CA ASP A 305 34.78 -69.04 -57.50
C ASP A 305 34.19 -70.10 -58.44
N ILE A 306 32.86 -70.22 -58.49
CA ILE A 306 32.15 -71.09 -59.45
C ILE A 306 32.42 -70.61 -60.89
N ILE A 307 32.30 -69.31 -61.16
CA ILE A 307 32.56 -68.74 -62.50
C ILE A 307 33.99 -69.01 -62.95
N VAL A 308 34.98 -68.82 -62.06
CA VAL A 308 36.39 -69.13 -62.37
C VAL A 308 36.55 -70.59 -62.77
N LYS A 309 35.98 -71.53 -62.00
CA LYS A 309 36.02 -72.96 -62.33
C LYS A 309 35.31 -73.29 -63.65
N SER A 310 34.14 -72.71 -63.89
CA SER A 310 33.42 -72.91 -65.15
C SER A 310 34.19 -72.37 -66.36
N ALA A 311 34.91 -71.25 -66.20
CA ALA A 311 35.79 -70.74 -67.24
C ALA A 311 36.99 -71.67 -67.52
N GLU A 312 37.59 -72.24 -66.47
CA GLU A 312 38.63 -73.28 -66.61
C GLU A 312 38.10 -74.53 -67.34
N GLU A 313 36.91 -75.02 -66.98
CA GLU A 313 36.27 -76.17 -67.65
C GLU A 313 35.91 -75.88 -69.12
N ALA A 314 35.44 -74.66 -69.41
CA ALA A 314 35.16 -74.23 -70.78
C ALA A 314 36.43 -74.17 -71.63
N SER A 315 37.54 -73.64 -71.08
CA SER A 315 38.84 -73.62 -71.76
C SER A 315 39.36 -75.03 -72.05
N LYS A 316 39.17 -75.97 -71.13
CA LYS A 316 39.52 -77.38 -71.36
C LYS A 316 38.63 -78.03 -72.43
N SER A 317 37.35 -77.66 -72.49
CA SER A 317 36.43 -78.14 -73.52
C SER A 317 36.79 -77.60 -74.91
N GLU A 318 37.29 -76.37 -74.99
CA GLU A 318 37.83 -75.78 -76.22
C GLU A 318 39.00 -76.61 -76.78
N GLU A 319 39.93 -77.02 -75.92
CA GLU A 319 41.05 -77.92 -76.30
C GLU A 319 40.54 -79.25 -76.86
N VAL A 320 39.52 -79.85 -76.25
CA VAL A 320 38.92 -81.11 -76.72
C VAL A 320 38.21 -80.93 -78.07
N VAL A 321 37.48 -79.82 -78.26
CA VAL A 321 36.82 -79.52 -79.53
C VAL A 321 37.87 -79.28 -80.63
N GLU A 322 38.96 -78.57 -80.34
CA GLU A 322 40.07 -78.38 -81.27
C GLU A 322 40.69 -79.73 -81.68
N GLN A 323 40.94 -80.62 -80.72
CA GLN A 323 41.40 -81.99 -81.00
C GLN A 323 40.41 -82.75 -81.90
N ALA A 324 39.10 -82.63 -81.66
CA ALA A 324 38.08 -83.27 -82.49
C ALA A 324 38.02 -82.69 -83.92
N ILE A 325 38.17 -81.37 -84.09
CA ILE A 325 38.25 -80.71 -85.40
C ILE A 325 39.47 -81.22 -86.18
N ASN A 326 40.63 -81.28 -85.52
CA ASN A 326 41.87 -81.79 -86.13
C ASN A 326 41.70 -83.25 -86.58
N ALA A 327 41.11 -84.11 -85.73
CA ALA A 327 40.84 -85.49 -86.08
C ALA A 327 39.87 -85.62 -87.28
N MET A 328 38.84 -84.77 -87.36
CA MET A 328 37.92 -84.74 -88.52
C MET A 328 38.63 -84.28 -89.79
N SER A 329 39.55 -83.31 -89.70
CA SER A 329 40.37 -82.88 -90.83
C SER A 329 41.30 -84.01 -91.31
N ASP A 330 41.90 -84.77 -90.39
CA ASP A 330 42.71 -85.95 -90.71
C ASP A 330 41.88 -87.04 -91.42
N ILE A 331 40.64 -87.27 -90.95
CA ILE A 331 39.69 -88.20 -91.59
C ILE A 331 39.31 -87.72 -93.00
N GLU A 332 39.05 -86.43 -93.19
CA GLU A 332 38.76 -85.84 -94.50
C GLU A 332 39.94 -86.03 -95.46
N ALA A 333 41.15 -85.69 -95.03
CA ALA A 333 42.37 -85.87 -95.80
C ALA A 333 42.65 -87.34 -96.14
N SER A 334 42.33 -88.26 -95.22
CA SER A 334 42.41 -89.71 -95.47
C SER A 334 41.35 -90.16 -96.50
N SER A 335 40.13 -89.64 -96.42
CA SER A 335 39.04 -89.95 -97.35
C SER A 335 39.33 -89.44 -98.77
N GLN A 336 39.89 -88.24 -98.91
CA GLN A 336 40.33 -87.71 -100.21
C GLN A 336 41.42 -88.60 -100.84
N ARG A 337 42.39 -89.06 -100.04
CA ARG A 337 43.39 -90.04 -100.49
C ARG A 337 42.74 -91.34 -100.93
N MET A 338 41.74 -91.84 -100.20
CA MET A 338 40.98 -93.04 -100.61
C MET A 338 40.23 -92.81 -101.91
N THR A 339 39.59 -91.67 -102.11
CA THR A 339 38.94 -91.32 -103.39
C THR A 339 39.93 -91.27 -104.55
N GLN A 340 41.13 -90.75 -104.32
CA GLN A 340 42.20 -90.74 -105.32
C GLN A 340 42.64 -92.17 -105.67
N ILE A 341 42.79 -93.04 -104.67
CA ILE A 341 43.08 -94.48 -104.88
C ILE A 341 41.94 -95.15 -105.65
N ILE A 342 40.67 -94.91 -105.29
CA ILE A 342 39.51 -95.45 -106.03
C ILE A 342 39.53 -94.97 -107.47
N GLY A 343 39.85 -93.69 -107.73
CA GLY A 343 40.02 -93.17 -109.09
C GLY A 343 41.12 -93.90 -109.86
N THR A 344 42.27 -94.17 -109.22
CA THR A 344 43.33 -94.99 -109.82
C THR A 344 42.88 -96.44 -110.05
N ILE A 345 42.10 -97.03 -109.14
CA ILE A 345 41.54 -98.38 -109.30
C ILE A 345 40.57 -98.42 -110.48
N ASP A 346 39.71 -97.41 -110.64
CA ASP A 346 38.77 -97.30 -111.76
C ASP A 346 39.52 -97.17 -113.08
N GLU A 347 40.63 -96.40 -113.10
CA GLU A 347 41.52 -96.30 -114.25
C GLU A 347 42.20 -97.64 -114.58
N ILE A 348 42.67 -98.39 -113.56
CA ILE A 348 43.22 -99.75 -113.73
C ILE A 348 42.15 -100.71 -114.22
N ALA A 349 40.92 -100.64 -113.69
CA ALA A 349 39.81 -101.49 -114.08
C ALA A 349 39.41 -101.22 -115.54
N PHE A 350 39.39 -99.96 -115.97
CA PHE A 350 39.14 -99.57 -117.36
C PHE A 350 40.24 -100.08 -118.30
N GLN A 351 41.51 -99.93 -117.92
CA GLN A 351 42.64 -100.48 -118.67
C GLN A 351 42.59 -102.00 -118.74
N THR A 352 42.24 -102.68 -117.64
CA THR A 352 42.09 -104.13 -117.57
C THR A 352 40.95 -104.60 -118.46
N ASN A 353 39.81 -103.91 -118.43
CA ASN A 353 38.67 -104.18 -119.31
C ASN A 353 39.03 -103.98 -120.79
N LEU A 354 39.83 -102.97 -121.14
CA LEU A 354 40.35 -102.80 -122.51
C LEU A 354 41.32 -103.93 -122.91
N LEU A 355 42.16 -104.39 -121.98
CA LEU A 355 43.10 -105.49 -122.20
C LEU A 355 42.35 -106.81 -122.42
N ALA A 356 41.36 -107.08 -121.56
CA ALA A 356 40.41 -108.16 -121.64
C ALA A 356 39.65 -108.16 -122.97
N LEU A 357 39.11 -107.00 -123.38
CA LEU A 357 38.42 -106.87 -124.66
C LEU A 357 39.35 -107.17 -125.85
N ASN A 358 40.57 -106.63 -125.85
CA ASN A 358 41.55 -106.92 -126.90
C ASN A 358 41.91 -108.41 -126.94
N ALA A 359 42.10 -109.04 -125.77
CA ALA A 359 42.36 -110.48 -125.68
C ALA A 359 41.17 -111.32 -126.16
N GLY A 360 39.94 -110.91 -125.83
CA GLY A 360 38.70 -111.55 -126.30
C GLY A 360 38.53 -111.46 -127.81
N VAL A 361 38.84 -110.32 -128.42
CA VAL A 361 38.80 -110.13 -129.89
C VAL A 361 39.81 -111.05 -130.59
N GLU A 362 41.05 -111.12 -130.10
CA GLU A 362 42.08 -111.94 -130.74
C GLU A 362 41.84 -113.44 -130.52
N ALA A 363 41.25 -113.83 -129.39
CA ALA A 363 40.79 -115.20 -129.14
C ALA A 363 39.65 -115.62 -130.08
N ALA A 364 38.69 -114.72 -130.37
CA ALA A 364 37.64 -114.96 -131.36
C ALA A 364 38.22 -115.16 -132.78
N ARG A 365 39.33 -114.47 -133.08
CA ARG A 365 40.05 -114.59 -134.36
C ARG A 365 40.75 -115.94 -134.54
N ALA A 366 41.19 -116.57 -133.45
CA ALA A 366 41.88 -117.87 -133.46
C ALA A 366 40.95 -119.10 -133.60
N GLY A 367 39.63 -118.89 -133.71
CA GLY A 367 38.66 -119.96 -133.97
C GLY A 367 38.65 -121.06 -132.90
N ASP A 368 38.49 -122.33 -133.29
CA ASP A 368 38.37 -123.46 -132.34
C ASP A 368 39.59 -123.64 -131.42
N LYS A 369 40.76 -123.10 -131.80
CA LYS A 369 41.96 -123.12 -130.95
C LYS A 369 42.01 -121.99 -129.91
N GLY A 370 41.14 -120.97 -130.02
CA GLY A 370 41.11 -119.78 -129.14
C GLY A 370 40.01 -119.79 -128.07
N LYS A 371 39.10 -120.78 -128.07
CA LYS A 371 37.94 -120.83 -127.15
C LYS A 371 38.31 -120.76 -125.66
N GLY A 372 39.42 -121.39 -125.25
CA GLY A 372 39.88 -121.34 -123.85
C GLY A 372 40.38 -119.95 -123.44
N PHE A 373 41.01 -119.20 -124.35
CA PHE A 373 41.50 -117.86 -124.08
C PHE A 373 40.38 -116.81 -124.07
N ALA A 374 39.31 -117.00 -124.85
CA ALA A 374 38.16 -116.09 -124.85
C ALA A 374 37.40 -116.10 -123.51
N VAL A 375 37.31 -117.26 -122.85
CA VAL A 375 36.64 -117.38 -121.55
C VAL A 375 37.45 -116.67 -120.46
N VAL A 376 38.77 -116.86 -120.43
CA VAL A 376 39.67 -116.23 -119.46
C VAL A 376 39.77 -114.71 -119.65
N ALA A 377 39.52 -114.20 -120.87
CA ALA A 377 39.51 -112.77 -121.12
C ALA A 377 38.20 -112.08 -120.68
N GLN A 378 37.13 -112.82 -120.37
CA GLN A 378 35.83 -112.26 -119.98
C GLN A 378 35.57 -112.36 -118.47
N GLU A 379 36.21 -113.32 -117.78
CA GLU A 379 36.38 -113.33 -116.32
C GLU A 379 37.44 -112.32 -115.87
#